data_AF-A0A814LLX7-F1
#
_entry.id   AF-A0A814LLX7-F1
#
_cell.length_a   1.000
_cell.length_b   1.000
_cell.length_c   1.000
_cell.angle_alpha   90.00
_cell.angle_beta   90.00
_cell.angle_gamma   90.00
#
_symmetry.space_group_name_H-M   'P 1'
#
loop_
_entity.id
_entity.type
_entity.pdbx_description
1 polymer ?
#
loop_
_entity_poly.entity_id
_entity_poly.type
_entity_poly.pdbx_seq_one_letter_code
_entity_poly.pdbx_strand_id
1 'polypeptide(L)'
;MSSENEQLINTNGGMKRHHSIENFEPAKEAKVDKTPEKSINRKSKEVTNGHHETKHDNEYLEKGDIVFTYKPKLGVDESSSIDDVQLFHVLLIPVEDENNQGDQSSKTRLIKIGKKKLPAIGKDRFWGFIEKADDDIEKVEENLEAQSYQTATVGTRTVKADRIAGKGKYIMAKNDENRTVIGYVLESPTEIGDVQNAFNITKEASFSIAVKNPKKKSPPAAGLTQSQKAEFPEEIQKKFGDYQWLPAEPAMLDIPGCEMVWIGSSTDNLEEVLGELSRELEEDVDHEVTATEVMKDIQLDEKQHPIQPLIDGQWPKAEDAPEKNNEEENKTE
;
A
#
# COMPACT_ATOMS: atom_id res chain seq x y z
N MET A 1 35.26 60.74 22.03
CA MET A 1 35.23 60.39 23.45
C MET A 1 33.85 59.83 23.73
N SER A 2 33.83 58.62 24.28
CA SER A 2 32.81 57.85 25.02
C SER A 2 31.37 58.40 25.06
N SER A 3 30.30 57.61 24.98
CA SER A 3 30.03 56.26 25.51
C SER A 3 28.72 55.73 24.88
N GLU A 4 28.69 54.48 24.41
CA GLU A 4 27.93 53.34 24.95
C GLU A 4 26.49 53.63 25.39
N ASN A 5 25.52 52.98 24.73
CA ASN A 5 24.57 52.16 25.46
C ASN A 5 23.97 51.04 24.58
N GLU A 6 23.97 49.84 25.16
CA GLU A 6 23.52 48.55 24.63
C GLU A 6 22.02 48.52 24.30
N GLN A 7 21.64 47.78 23.24
CA GLN A 7 20.34 47.12 23.21
C GLN A 7 20.48 45.67 22.77
N LEU A 8 19.81 44.84 23.56
CA LEU A 8 19.86 43.40 23.63
C LEU A 8 19.37 42.72 22.35
N ILE A 9 20.10 41.65 22.04
CA ILE A 9 19.79 40.58 21.11
C ILE A 9 18.70 39.72 21.75
N ASN A 10 17.63 39.42 21.03
CA ASN A 10 16.83 38.24 21.34
C ASN A 10 16.37 37.53 20.06
N THR A 11 16.65 36.24 20.06
CA THR A 11 16.60 35.25 18.98
C THR A 11 15.24 34.58 18.91
N ASN A 12 14.81 34.22 17.69
CA ASN A 12 14.15 32.95 17.31
C ASN A 12 13.16 33.14 16.14
N GLY A 13 13.69 33.07 14.92
CA GLY A 13 12.90 32.87 13.71
C GLY A 13 12.78 31.38 13.40
N GLY A 14 11.76 30.73 13.94
CA GLY A 14 11.35 29.38 13.54
C GLY A 14 10.36 29.46 12.38
N MET A 15 10.83 29.23 11.16
CA MET A 15 10.00 29.16 9.95
C MET A 15 9.17 27.86 9.96
N LYS A 16 7.89 27.94 10.30
CA LYS A 16 6.92 26.85 10.04
C LYS A 16 6.42 26.96 8.60
N ARG A 17 6.76 25.97 7.77
CA ARG A 17 6.24 25.83 6.40
C ARG A 17 4.83 25.23 6.48
N HIS A 18 3.82 26.02 6.12
CA HIS A 18 2.45 25.55 5.95
C HIS A 18 2.36 24.64 4.72
N HIS A 19 1.95 23.38 4.90
CA HIS A 19 1.44 22.54 3.82
C HIS A 19 -0.09 22.61 3.85
N SER A 20 -0.67 23.26 2.84
CA SER A 20 -2.11 23.29 2.61
C SER A 20 -2.52 21.99 1.92
N ILE A 21 -3.21 21.11 2.65
CA ILE A 21 -3.84 19.92 2.06
C ILE A 21 -5.21 20.36 1.52
N GLU A 22 -5.36 20.42 0.20
CA GLU A 22 -6.66 20.65 -0.44
C GLU A 22 -7.59 19.46 -0.20
N ASN A 23 -8.81 19.76 0.26
CA ASN A 23 -9.86 18.79 0.54
C ASN A 23 -10.18 17.93 -0.70
N PHE A 24 -10.01 16.61 -0.57
CA PHE A 24 -10.36 15.65 -1.60
C PHE A 24 -11.84 15.25 -1.46
N GLU A 25 -12.70 15.76 -2.35
CA GLU A 25 -14.06 15.22 -2.51
C GLU A 25 -14.01 13.90 -3.31
N PRO A 26 -14.80 12.86 -2.93
CA PRO A 26 -14.75 11.58 -3.61
C PRO A 26 -15.35 11.68 -5.03
N ALA A 27 -14.54 11.33 -6.04
CA ALA A 27 -15.00 11.21 -7.41
C ALA A 27 -16.01 10.07 -7.56
N LYS A 28 -17.15 10.37 -8.20
CA LYS A 28 -18.21 9.42 -8.52
C LYS A 28 -17.72 8.32 -9.47
N GLU A 29 -18.17 7.10 -9.22
CA GLU A 29 -17.82 5.88 -9.94
C GLU A 29 -18.01 5.97 -11.46
N ALA A 30 -16.95 5.70 -12.21
CA ALA A 30 -17.02 5.44 -13.64
C ALA A 30 -16.95 3.92 -13.89
N LYS A 31 -18.03 3.37 -14.44
CA LYS A 31 -18.06 2.00 -14.99
C LYS A 31 -17.20 1.96 -16.25
N VAL A 32 -16.20 1.08 -16.28
CA VAL A 32 -15.37 0.86 -17.47
C VAL A 32 -16.18 0.06 -18.49
N ASP A 33 -16.43 0.69 -19.63
CA ASP A 33 -17.22 0.17 -20.73
C ASP A 33 -16.46 -0.93 -21.50
N LYS A 34 -17.18 -1.96 -21.95
CA LYS A 34 -16.64 -3.12 -22.67
C LYS A 34 -16.54 -2.80 -24.16
N THR A 35 -15.34 -2.79 -24.74
CA THR A 35 -15.13 -2.74 -26.20
C THR A 35 -14.89 -4.17 -26.75
N PRO A 36 -15.34 -4.49 -27.98
CA PRO A 36 -15.82 -5.82 -28.34
C PRO A 36 -14.75 -6.75 -28.91
N GLU A 37 -14.81 -8.02 -28.50
CA GLU A 37 -14.04 -9.12 -29.07
C GLU A 37 -14.54 -9.49 -30.47
N LYS A 38 -13.63 -9.48 -31.45
CA LYS A 38 -13.87 -10.10 -32.76
C LYS A 38 -13.48 -11.57 -32.70
N SER A 39 -14.49 -12.41 -32.86
CA SER A 39 -14.44 -13.86 -33.00
C SER A 39 -13.57 -14.31 -34.19
N ILE A 40 -12.53 -15.11 -33.93
CA ILE A 40 -11.90 -15.96 -34.94
C ILE A 40 -12.08 -17.42 -34.51
N ASN A 41 -12.91 -18.11 -35.29
CA ASN A 41 -13.27 -19.51 -35.14
C ASN A 41 -12.11 -20.41 -35.60
N ARG A 42 -11.52 -21.23 -34.70
CA ARG A 42 -10.68 -22.38 -35.09
C ARG A 42 -11.05 -23.61 -34.26
N LYS A 43 -11.28 -24.67 -35.02
CA LYS A 43 -11.83 -25.97 -34.62
C LYS A 43 -11.01 -26.67 -33.53
N SER A 44 -11.75 -27.27 -32.62
CA SER A 44 -11.36 -28.25 -31.61
C SER A 44 -10.58 -29.43 -32.19
N LYS A 45 -9.48 -29.79 -31.51
CA LYS A 45 -8.83 -31.09 -31.61
C LYS A 45 -8.52 -31.58 -30.20
N GLU A 46 -9.18 -32.65 -29.79
CA GLU A 46 -8.90 -33.39 -28.55
C GLU A 46 -7.45 -33.89 -28.57
N VAL A 47 -6.72 -33.64 -27.48
CA VAL A 47 -5.50 -34.37 -27.13
C VAL A 47 -5.44 -34.50 -25.60
N THR A 48 -5.76 -35.72 -25.16
CA THR A 48 -5.26 -36.52 -24.02
C THR A 48 -4.50 -35.86 -22.87
N ASN A 49 -4.96 -36.17 -21.66
CA ASN A 49 -4.28 -36.08 -20.37
C ASN A 49 -2.76 -36.34 -20.45
N GLY A 50 -1.99 -35.29 -20.18
CA GLY A 50 -0.67 -35.38 -19.58
C GLY A 50 -0.63 -34.34 -18.47
N HIS A 51 -0.32 -34.75 -17.23
CA HIS A 51 0.18 -33.82 -16.21
C HIS A 51 1.48 -33.25 -16.77
N HIS A 52 1.38 -32.09 -17.40
CA HIS A 52 2.54 -31.26 -17.68
C HIS A 52 2.79 -30.50 -16.38
N GLU A 53 3.71 -30.97 -15.55
CA GLU A 53 4.36 -30.10 -14.57
C GLU A 53 5.06 -29.01 -15.38
N THR A 54 4.37 -27.90 -15.61
CA THR A 54 4.99 -26.70 -16.15
C THR A 54 5.83 -26.11 -15.02
N LYS A 55 7.14 -26.42 -15.03
CA LYS A 55 8.11 -25.62 -14.30
C LYS A 55 8.01 -24.19 -14.83
N HIS A 56 7.33 -23.33 -14.11
CA HIS A 56 7.38 -21.89 -14.34
C HIS A 56 8.70 -21.40 -13.77
N ASP A 57 9.63 -21.08 -14.66
CA ASP A 57 10.92 -20.47 -14.31
C ASP A 57 10.68 -18.97 -14.13
N ASN A 58 10.12 -18.60 -12.98
CA ASN A 58 9.81 -17.22 -12.65
C ASN A 58 11.10 -16.49 -12.27
N GLU A 59 11.31 -15.31 -12.85
CA GLU A 59 12.43 -14.44 -12.49
C GLU A 59 12.10 -13.74 -11.18
N TYR A 60 12.78 -14.13 -10.10
CA TYR A 60 12.68 -13.44 -8.82
C TYR A 60 13.07 -11.96 -8.95
N LEU A 61 12.29 -11.07 -8.33
CA LEU A 61 12.56 -9.63 -8.32
C LEU A 61 12.79 -9.09 -6.92
N GLU A 62 12.00 -9.52 -5.94
CA GLU A 62 12.04 -9.00 -4.57
C GLU A 62 11.19 -9.88 -3.63
N LYS A 63 11.51 -9.92 -2.34
CA LYS A 63 10.63 -10.42 -1.28
C LYS A 63 10.63 -9.52 -0.05
N GLY A 64 9.68 -9.71 0.85
CA GLY A 64 9.64 -8.99 2.11
C GLY A 64 8.32 -9.12 2.86
N ASP A 65 8.05 -8.18 3.75
CA ASP A 65 6.80 -8.11 4.51
C ASP A 65 5.77 -7.26 3.75
N ILE A 66 4.53 -7.72 3.77
CA ILE A 66 3.37 -6.98 3.27
C ILE A 66 2.41 -6.72 4.43
N VAL A 67 2.05 -5.45 4.61
CA VAL A 67 1.13 -5.04 5.67
C VAL A 67 -0.05 -4.30 5.07
N PHE A 68 -1.25 -4.71 5.46
CA PHE A 68 -2.50 -4.09 5.01
C PHE A 68 -2.97 -3.10 6.08
N THR A 69 -3.20 -1.85 5.72
CA THR A 69 -3.71 -0.85 6.66
C THR A 69 -4.93 -0.12 6.11
N TYR A 70 -5.73 0.45 7.01
CA TYR A 70 -6.85 1.30 6.62
C TYR A 70 -6.96 2.53 7.50
N LYS A 71 -7.31 3.66 6.89
CA LYS A 71 -7.54 4.92 7.60
C LYS A 71 -9.04 5.12 7.82
N PRO A 72 -9.52 5.29 9.07
CA PRO A 72 -10.92 5.65 9.34
C PRO A 72 -11.32 6.99 8.71
N LYS A 73 -12.61 7.17 8.41
CA LYS A 73 -13.15 8.47 7.99
C LYS A 73 -13.04 9.52 9.09
N LEU A 74 -12.92 10.76 8.65
CA LEU A 74 -13.04 11.94 9.51
C LEU A 74 -14.32 11.90 10.35
N GLY A 75 -14.17 12.06 11.67
CA GLY A 75 -15.27 12.08 12.63
C GLY A 75 -15.85 10.71 12.97
N VAL A 76 -15.24 9.62 12.48
CA VAL A 76 -15.51 8.27 12.95
C VAL A 76 -14.50 7.93 14.04
N ASP A 77 -15.00 7.63 15.24
CA ASP A 77 -14.14 7.23 16.36
C ASP A 77 -13.56 5.84 16.11
N GLU A 78 -14.40 4.86 15.78
CA GLU A 78 -13.98 3.52 15.36
C GLU A 78 -14.79 3.03 14.16
N SER A 79 -14.10 2.35 13.22
CA SER A 79 -14.74 1.81 12.02
C SER A 79 -15.44 0.51 12.35
N SER A 80 -16.69 0.37 11.91
CA SER A 80 -17.49 -0.85 12.09
C SER A 80 -17.77 -1.58 10.77
N SER A 81 -17.37 -0.96 9.65
CA SER A 81 -17.59 -1.47 8.29
C SER A 81 -16.69 -0.76 7.27
N ILE A 82 -16.67 -1.27 6.04
CA ILE A 82 -15.95 -0.65 4.91
C ILE A 82 -16.46 0.76 4.55
N ASP A 83 -17.70 1.09 4.94
CA ASP A 83 -18.27 2.40 4.71
C ASP A 83 -17.64 3.45 5.63
N ASP A 84 -17.11 3.03 6.78
CA ASP A 84 -16.43 3.91 7.75
C ASP A 84 -14.97 4.19 7.39
N VAL A 85 -14.46 3.53 6.35
CA VAL A 85 -13.06 3.63 5.92
C VAL A 85 -12.89 4.78 4.93
N GLN A 86 -11.82 5.56 5.04
CA GLN A 86 -11.42 6.58 4.09
C GLN A 86 -10.46 6.04 3.04
N LEU A 87 -9.37 5.41 3.50
CA LEU A 87 -8.28 4.92 2.67
C LEU A 87 -7.93 3.48 3.03
N PHE A 88 -7.43 2.74 2.05
CA PHE A 88 -6.84 1.41 2.22
C PHE A 88 -5.44 1.45 1.62
N HIS A 89 -4.45 1.04 2.40
CA HIS A 89 -3.05 1.00 2.02
C HIS A 89 -2.48 -0.41 2.07
N VAL A 90 -1.48 -0.63 1.22
CA VAL A 90 -0.58 -1.77 1.27
C VAL A 90 0.81 -1.20 1.51
N LEU A 91 1.46 -1.63 2.58
CA LEU A 91 2.84 -1.33 2.89
C LEU A 91 3.69 -2.53 2.43
N LEU A 92 4.67 -2.30 1.56
CA LEU A 92 5.68 -3.29 1.20
C LEU A 92 6.98 -2.91 1.88
N ILE A 93 7.56 -3.85 2.63
CA ILE A 93 8.83 -3.71 3.34
C ILE A 93 9.77 -4.76 2.77
N PRO A 94 10.52 -4.42 1.72
CA PRO A 94 11.48 -5.33 1.11
C PRO A 94 12.54 -5.76 2.14
N VAL A 95 12.89 -7.05 2.13
CA VAL A 95 14.04 -7.54 2.91
C VAL A 95 15.26 -7.66 2.01
N GLU A 96 16.43 -7.38 2.57
CA GLU A 96 17.68 -7.66 1.87
C GLU A 96 17.84 -9.18 1.68
N ASP A 97 18.20 -9.58 0.47
CA ASP A 97 18.44 -10.97 0.08
C ASP A 97 19.80 -11.04 -0.65
N GLU A 98 20.44 -12.20 -0.62
CA GLU A 98 21.70 -12.48 -1.32
C GLU A 98 21.60 -12.20 -2.83
N ASN A 99 20.40 -12.26 -3.42
CA ASN A 99 20.15 -11.91 -4.82
C ASN A 99 20.00 -10.39 -5.06
N ASN A 100 19.76 -9.60 -4.01
CA ASN A 100 19.65 -8.14 -4.03
C ASN A 100 21.02 -7.44 -3.84
N GLN A 101 22.12 -8.03 -4.34
CA GLN A 101 23.49 -7.48 -4.29
C GLN A 101 23.72 -6.24 -5.20
N GLY A 102 22.67 -5.50 -5.53
CA GLY A 102 22.74 -4.19 -6.18
C GLY A 102 22.94 -3.07 -5.15
N ASP A 103 23.67 -2.03 -5.52
CA ASP A 103 24.13 -0.90 -4.67
C ASP A 103 23.02 0.02 -4.11
N GLN A 104 21.75 -0.43 -4.11
CA GLN A 104 20.58 0.29 -3.61
C GLN A 104 19.66 -0.69 -2.88
N SER A 105 19.52 -0.54 -1.57
CA SER A 105 18.49 -1.24 -0.81
C SER A 105 17.11 -0.79 -1.32
N SER A 106 16.21 -1.74 -1.56
CA SER A 106 14.83 -1.43 -1.94
C SER A 106 14.15 -0.65 -0.81
N LYS A 107 13.40 0.40 -1.17
CA LYS A 107 12.74 1.26 -0.18
C LYS A 107 11.51 0.59 0.40
N THR A 108 11.12 0.98 1.61
CA THR A 108 9.78 0.72 2.13
C THR A 108 8.76 1.55 1.36
N ARG A 109 7.64 0.95 0.94
CA ARG A 109 6.67 1.57 0.00
C ARG A 109 5.26 1.55 0.57
N LEU A 110 4.69 2.74 0.78
CA LEU A 110 3.28 2.90 1.10
C LEU A 110 2.46 3.08 -0.17
N ILE A 111 1.58 2.13 -0.43
CA ILE A 111 0.77 2.06 -1.64
C ILE A 111 -0.69 2.34 -1.28
N LYS A 112 -1.27 3.41 -1.82
CA LYS A 112 -2.71 3.64 -1.73
C LYS A 112 -3.44 2.86 -2.82
N ILE A 113 -4.37 2.00 -2.43
CA ILE A 113 -5.28 1.33 -3.36
C ILE A 113 -6.49 2.24 -3.60
N GLY A 114 -6.79 2.52 -4.86
CA GLY A 114 -7.89 3.43 -5.24
C GLY A 114 -9.29 2.91 -4.90
N LYS A 115 -9.38 1.65 -4.46
CA LYS A 115 -10.56 1.04 -3.84
C LYS A 115 -10.21 0.65 -2.41
N LYS A 116 -11.19 0.66 -1.52
CA LYS A 116 -11.01 0.31 -0.11
C LYS A 116 -10.88 -1.21 0.13
N LYS A 117 -10.35 -1.96 -0.85
CA LYS A 117 -10.19 -3.42 -0.80
C LYS A 117 -9.27 -3.89 -1.93
N LEU A 118 -8.71 -5.09 -1.78
CA LEU A 118 -7.92 -5.75 -2.81
C LEU A 118 -8.79 -6.27 -3.97
N PRO A 119 -8.25 -6.36 -5.20
CA PRO A 119 -8.94 -6.96 -6.33
C PRO A 119 -9.35 -8.43 -6.06
N ALA A 120 -10.57 -8.82 -6.45
CA ALA A 120 -10.95 -10.22 -6.47
C ALA A 120 -10.36 -10.98 -7.68
N ILE A 121 -10.21 -12.29 -7.51
CA ILE A 121 -9.72 -13.22 -8.53
C ILE A 121 -10.52 -13.10 -9.83
N GLY A 122 -9.80 -13.09 -10.95
CA GLY A 122 -10.29 -13.32 -12.29
C GLY A 122 -10.90 -12.12 -13.01
N LYS A 123 -11.13 -10.97 -12.35
CA LYS A 123 -11.85 -9.84 -12.99
C LYS A 123 -11.48 -8.43 -12.53
N ASP A 124 -11.05 -8.22 -11.29
CA ASP A 124 -10.92 -6.87 -10.77
C ASP A 124 -9.57 -6.24 -11.12
N ARG A 125 -9.63 -4.94 -11.43
CA ARG A 125 -8.46 -4.10 -11.71
C ARG A 125 -8.60 -2.81 -10.96
N PHE A 126 -7.73 -2.58 -9.99
CA PHE A 126 -7.73 -1.35 -9.19
C PHE A 126 -6.48 -0.53 -9.45
N TRP A 127 -6.64 0.79 -9.40
CA TRP A 127 -5.49 1.69 -9.39
C TRP A 127 -4.75 1.56 -8.06
N GLY A 128 -3.42 1.59 -8.12
CA GLY A 128 -2.53 1.77 -6.99
C GLY A 128 -1.65 2.98 -7.20
N PHE A 129 -1.23 3.63 -6.11
CA PHE A 129 -0.38 4.80 -6.13
C PHE A 129 0.70 4.68 -5.06
N ILE A 130 1.97 4.82 -5.42
CA ILE A 130 3.03 5.00 -4.42
C ILE A 130 2.84 6.36 -3.78
N GLU A 131 2.34 6.38 -2.55
CA GLU A 131 2.13 7.60 -1.79
C GLU A 131 3.45 8.09 -1.19
N LYS A 132 4.25 7.14 -0.67
CA LYS A 132 5.55 7.39 -0.08
C LYS A 132 6.46 6.19 -0.32
N ALA A 133 7.74 6.45 -0.57
CA ALA A 133 8.78 5.44 -0.65
C ALA A 133 10.06 6.01 -0.05
N ASP A 134 10.59 5.37 0.99
CA ASP A 134 11.74 5.83 1.77
C ASP A 134 12.55 4.65 2.29
N ASP A 135 13.86 4.85 2.47
CA ASP A 135 14.74 3.87 3.12
C ASP A 135 14.52 3.82 4.64
N ASP A 136 14.03 4.92 5.19
CA ASP A 136 13.67 5.08 6.58
C ASP A 136 12.16 4.84 6.78
N ILE A 137 11.82 3.73 7.45
CA ILE A 137 10.43 3.35 7.70
C ILE A 137 9.68 4.39 8.54
N GLU A 138 10.35 5.12 9.44
CA GLU A 138 9.73 6.20 10.24
C GLU A 138 9.14 7.28 9.30
N LYS A 139 9.85 7.63 8.23
CA LYS A 139 9.35 8.61 7.24
C LYS A 139 8.16 8.10 6.43
N VAL A 140 7.94 6.80 6.39
CA VAL A 140 6.76 6.17 5.76
C VAL A 140 5.60 6.09 6.76
N GLU A 141 5.92 5.81 8.02
CA GLU A 141 5.00 5.75 9.15
C GLU A 141 4.27 7.08 9.40
N GLU A 142 4.92 8.23 9.20
CA GLU A 142 4.31 9.57 9.32
C GLU A 142 2.99 9.72 8.50
N ASN A 143 2.81 8.95 7.43
CA ASN A 143 1.56 8.93 6.64
C ASN A 143 0.43 8.10 7.29
N LEU A 144 0.80 7.16 8.15
CA LEU A 144 -0.09 6.26 8.89
C LEU A 144 -0.54 6.87 10.22
N GLU A 145 0.24 7.78 10.81
CA GLU A 145 -0.09 8.45 12.06
C GLU A 145 -1.38 9.33 11.99
N ALA A 146 -1.86 9.72 13.18
CA ALA A 146 -2.97 10.66 13.32
C ALA A 146 -2.57 12.07 12.90
N GLN A 147 -3.42 12.73 12.10
CA GLN A 147 -3.17 14.10 11.63
C GLN A 147 -4.23 15.06 12.18
N SER A 148 -3.81 16.11 12.88
CA SER A 148 -4.72 17.18 13.32
C SER A 148 -4.61 18.39 12.40
N TYR A 149 -5.75 18.96 12.01
CA TYR A 149 -5.78 20.20 11.23
C TYR A 149 -6.92 21.11 11.66
N GLN A 150 -6.68 22.41 11.57
CA GLN A 150 -7.69 23.42 11.86
C GLN A 150 -8.57 23.65 10.64
N THR A 151 -9.89 23.50 10.82
CA THR A 151 -10.85 23.85 9.78
C THR A 151 -11.38 25.25 9.99
N ALA A 152 -11.50 26.03 8.90
CA ALA A 152 -11.92 27.42 8.94
C ALA A 152 -13.35 27.64 9.48
N THR A 153 -14.17 26.58 9.53
CA THR A 153 -15.61 26.69 9.84
C THR A 153 -16.06 25.92 11.08
N VAL A 154 -15.28 24.98 11.64
CA VAL A 154 -15.77 24.07 12.71
C VAL A 154 -14.73 23.76 13.81
N GLY A 155 -13.55 24.39 13.82
CA GLY A 155 -12.49 24.15 14.83
C GLY A 155 -11.51 23.03 14.44
N THR A 156 -10.73 22.54 15.41
CA THR A 156 -9.72 21.47 15.23
C THR A 156 -10.40 20.15 14.91
N ARG A 157 -10.01 19.51 13.81
CA ARG A 157 -10.40 18.13 13.47
C ARG A 157 -9.17 17.23 13.50
N THR A 158 -9.34 16.03 14.03
CA THR A 158 -8.28 15.01 14.09
C THR A 158 -8.68 13.83 13.21
N VAL A 159 -7.83 13.53 12.24
CA VAL A 159 -7.81 12.27 11.50
C VAL A 159 -7.16 11.24 12.41
N LYS A 160 -7.79 10.09 12.59
CA LYS A 160 -7.21 8.99 13.36
C LYS A 160 -6.07 8.33 12.57
N ALA A 161 -5.15 7.72 13.31
CA ALA A 161 -4.12 6.90 12.74
C ALA A 161 -4.71 5.69 12.01
N ASP A 162 -3.95 5.10 11.09
CA ASP A 162 -4.34 3.88 10.39
C ASP A 162 -4.55 2.72 11.38
N ARG A 163 -5.30 1.72 10.95
CA ARG A 163 -5.44 0.43 11.64
C ARG A 163 -4.80 -0.63 10.76
N ILE A 164 -4.12 -1.60 11.36
CA ILE A 164 -3.54 -2.70 10.59
C ILE A 164 -4.58 -3.80 10.47
N ALA A 165 -4.87 -4.20 9.24
CA ALA A 165 -5.80 -5.27 8.89
C ALA A 165 -5.10 -6.60 8.59
N GLY A 166 -3.77 -6.66 8.57
CA GLY A 166 -3.05 -7.91 8.41
C GLY A 166 -1.57 -7.70 8.10
N LYS A 167 -0.75 -8.68 8.47
CA LYS A 167 0.65 -8.82 8.09
C LYS A 167 0.85 -10.15 7.38
N GLY A 168 1.69 -10.18 6.36
CA GLY A 168 2.15 -11.41 5.74
C GLY A 168 3.51 -11.23 5.08
N LYS A 169 3.96 -12.29 4.41
CA LYS A 169 5.12 -12.29 3.53
C LYS A 169 4.68 -12.11 2.08
N TYR A 170 5.51 -11.49 1.26
CA TYR A 170 5.28 -11.41 -0.18
C TYR A 170 6.53 -11.78 -0.98
N ILE A 171 6.30 -12.28 -2.20
CA ILE A 171 7.28 -12.37 -3.26
C ILE A 171 6.77 -11.60 -4.48
N MET A 172 7.65 -10.80 -5.07
CA MET A 172 7.49 -10.22 -6.38
C MET A 172 8.37 -10.97 -7.38
N ALA A 173 7.78 -11.39 -8.49
CA ALA A 173 8.48 -12.10 -9.55
C ALA A 173 7.96 -11.68 -10.91
N LYS A 174 8.74 -11.95 -11.94
CA LYS A 174 8.32 -11.87 -13.34
C LYS A 174 8.00 -13.27 -13.84
N ASN A 175 6.79 -13.45 -14.36
CA ASN A 175 6.42 -14.72 -14.95
C ASN A 175 6.92 -14.87 -16.40
N ASP A 176 6.75 -16.07 -16.95
CA ASP A 176 7.08 -16.43 -18.34
C ASP A 176 6.37 -15.57 -19.40
N GLU A 177 5.19 -15.03 -19.09
CA GLU A 177 4.47 -14.05 -19.92
C GLU A 177 5.03 -12.62 -19.80
N ASN A 178 6.16 -12.43 -19.12
CA ASN A 178 6.79 -11.13 -18.88
C ASN A 178 5.86 -10.16 -18.13
N ARG A 179 5.00 -10.67 -17.24
CA ARG A 179 4.20 -9.88 -16.31
C ARG A 179 4.82 -9.93 -14.93
N THR A 180 4.81 -8.81 -14.24
CA THR A 180 5.17 -8.78 -12.82
C THR A 180 3.98 -9.25 -12.01
N VAL A 181 4.22 -10.18 -11.11
CA VAL A 181 3.26 -10.73 -10.15
C VAL A 181 3.77 -10.47 -8.73
N ILE A 182 2.87 -10.14 -7.82
CA ILE A 182 3.08 -10.22 -6.38
C ILE A 182 2.17 -11.33 -5.85
N GLY A 183 2.73 -12.31 -5.16
CA GLY A 183 1.97 -13.23 -4.32
C GLY A 183 2.28 -12.98 -2.85
N TYR A 184 1.29 -13.20 -1.98
CA TYR A 184 1.48 -13.10 -0.53
C TYR A 184 0.84 -14.29 0.20
N VAL A 185 1.38 -14.59 1.38
CA VAL A 185 0.79 -15.48 2.38
C VAL A 185 0.68 -14.70 3.70
N LEU A 186 -0.49 -14.75 4.33
CA LEU A 186 -0.83 -13.99 5.53
C LEU A 186 -0.26 -14.69 6.78
N GLU A 187 0.49 -13.95 7.58
CA GLU A 187 1.01 -14.40 8.88
C GLU A 187 -0.01 -14.14 9.99
N SER A 188 -0.60 -12.93 9.99
CA SER A 188 -1.48 -12.43 11.05
C SER A 188 -2.61 -11.54 10.48
N PRO A 189 -3.87 -11.69 10.94
CA PRO A 189 -4.35 -12.76 11.82
C PRO A 189 -4.31 -14.13 11.11
N THR A 190 -4.09 -15.20 11.86
CA THR A 190 -4.09 -16.58 11.31
C THR A 190 -5.46 -16.99 10.76
N GLU A 191 -6.54 -16.44 11.34
CA GLU A 191 -7.91 -16.66 10.88
C GLU A 191 -8.52 -15.38 10.30
N ILE A 192 -9.21 -15.53 9.17
CA ILE A 192 -9.82 -14.42 8.44
C ILE A 192 -11.10 -13.98 9.16
N GLY A 193 -11.10 -12.74 9.66
CA GLY A 193 -12.24 -12.12 10.32
C GLY A 193 -13.02 -11.14 9.44
N ASP A 194 -13.89 -10.37 10.07
CA ASP A 194 -14.79 -9.41 9.42
C ASP A 194 -14.02 -8.30 8.70
N VAL A 195 -12.90 -7.86 9.28
CA VAL A 195 -12.04 -6.83 8.69
C VAL A 195 -11.40 -7.37 7.41
N GLN A 196 -10.74 -8.53 7.48
CA GLN A 196 -10.06 -9.10 6.31
C GLN A 196 -11.05 -9.39 5.18
N ASN A 197 -12.23 -9.92 5.49
CA ASN A 197 -13.31 -10.12 4.52
C ASN A 197 -13.76 -8.81 3.84
N ALA A 198 -13.90 -7.71 4.60
CA ALA A 198 -14.31 -6.42 4.06
C ALA A 198 -13.28 -5.84 3.07
N PHE A 199 -12.00 -6.06 3.35
CA PHE A 199 -10.88 -5.61 2.50
C PHE A 199 -10.49 -6.62 1.42
N ASN A 200 -11.18 -7.75 1.31
CA ASN A 200 -10.82 -8.86 0.42
C ASN A 200 -9.38 -9.35 0.63
N ILE A 201 -8.95 -9.42 1.89
CA ILE A 201 -7.69 -10.03 2.31
C ILE A 201 -8.00 -11.50 2.61
N THR A 202 -7.30 -12.39 1.92
CA THR A 202 -7.38 -13.85 2.07
C THR A 202 -6.10 -14.39 2.72
N LYS A 203 -6.08 -15.67 3.10
CA LYS A 203 -4.88 -16.33 3.66
C LYS A 203 -3.71 -16.30 2.68
N GLU A 204 -4.00 -16.37 1.40
CA GLU A 204 -3.03 -16.19 0.31
C GLU A 204 -3.73 -15.56 -0.89
N ALA A 205 -2.99 -14.78 -1.68
CA ALA A 205 -3.47 -14.28 -2.96
C ALA A 205 -2.31 -13.84 -3.87
N SER A 206 -2.61 -13.68 -5.15
CA SER A 206 -1.67 -13.09 -6.11
C SER A 206 -2.31 -12.04 -7.03
N PHE A 207 -1.48 -11.10 -7.45
CA PHE A 207 -1.86 -9.97 -8.30
C PHE A 207 -0.82 -9.74 -9.38
N SER A 208 -1.26 -9.45 -10.61
CA SER A 208 -0.35 -8.88 -11.62
C SER A 208 -0.32 -7.36 -11.48
N ILE A 209 0.90 -6.78 -11.53
CA ILE A 209 1.12 -5.35 -11.38
C ILE A 209 1.78 -4.77 -12.63
N ALA A 210 1.20 -3.70 -13.16
CA ALA A 210 1.76 -2.93 -14.25
C ALA A 210 1.82 -1.44 -13.91
N VAL A 211 2.97 -0.82 -14.15
CA VAL A 211 3.20 0.61 -13.94
C VAL A 211 2.80 1.38 -15.18
N LYS A 212 2.13 2.51 -14.96
CA LYS A 212 1.69 3.41 -16.00
C LYS A 212 2.79 4.40 -16.37
N ASN A 213 2.91 4.69 -17.66
CA ASN A 213 3.76 5.77 -18.15
C ASN A 213 3.18 7.15 -17.72
N PRO A 214 3.87 7.95 -16.89
CA PRO A 214 3.35 9.23 -16.39
C PRO A 214 3.13 10.26 -17.51
N LYS A 215 3.83 10.12 -18.65
CA LYS A 215 3.69 10.97 -19.84
C LYS A 215 2.45 10.65 -20.69
N LYS A 216 1.79 9.51 -20.47
CA LYS A 216 0.53 9.17 -21.15
C LYS A 216 -0.66 9.69 -20.34
N LYS A 217 -1.78 9.96 -21.02
CA LYS A 217 -3.00 10.47 -20.37
C LYS A 217 -3.68 9.36 -19.57
N SER A 218 -4.21 9.73 -18.41
CA SER A 218 -5.14 8.89 -17.65
C SER A 218 -6.53 8.91 -18.30
N PRO A 219 -7.35 7.85 -18.12
CA PRO A 219 -8.78 7.95 -18.34
C PRO A 219 -9.38 9.12 -17.53
N PRO A 220 -10.45 9.78 -18.02
CA PRO A 220 -11.15 10.81 -17.25
C PRO A 220 -11.58 10.28 -15.88
N ALA A 221 -11.41 11.10 -14.82
CA ALA A 221 -11.71 10.75 -13.43
C ALA A 221 -10.87 9.60 -12.82
N ALA A 222 -9.76 9.20 -13.46
CA ALA A 222 -8.81 8.25 -12.91
C ALA A 222 -7.39 8.83 -12.89
N GLY A 223 -6.59 8.40 -11.91
CA GLY A 223 -5.18 8.74 -11.81
C GLY A 223 -4.87 10.06 -11.11
N LEU A 224 -3.57 10.35 -11.00
CA LEU A 224 -3.02 11.51 -10.30
C LEU A 224 -3.06 12.79 -11.14
N THR A 225 -3.10 13.93 -10.45
CA THR A 225 -2.87 15.24 -11.08
C THR A 225 -1.44 15.34 -11.59
N GLN A 226 -1.17 16.27 -12.51
CA GLN A 226 0.15 16.36 -13.13
C GLN A 226 1.28 16.65 -12.12
N SER A 227 1.01 17.39 -11.04
CA SER A 227 1.97 17.69 -9.97
C SER A 227 2.19 16.53 -9.00
N GLN A 228 1.32 15.52 -9.01
CA GLN A 228 1.41 14.36 -8.12
C GLN A 228 2.03 13.14 -8.81
N LYS A 229 2.14 13.14 -10.14
CA LYS A 229 2.70 12.02 -10.90
C LYS A 229 4.20 11.87 -10.64
N ALA A 230 4.66 10.62 -10.68
CA ALA A 230 6.08 10.30 -10.59
C ALA A 230 6.89 11.03 -11.66
N GLU A 231 8.02 11.56 -11.22
CA GLU A 231 9.10 12.03 -12.08
C GLU A 231 10.14 10.92 -12.21
N PHE A 232 9.94 10.01 -13.17
CA PHE A 232 10.89 8.93 -13.40
C PHE A 232 12.23 9.45 -13.93
N PRO A 233 13.38 8.97 -13.40
CA PRO A 233 14.69 9.16 -14.00
C PRO A 233 14.67 8.80 -15.49
N GLU A 234 15.53 9.44 -16.28
CA GLU A 234 15.53 9.25 -17.73
C GLU A 234 15.67 7.78 -18.14
N GLU A 235 16.45 7.00 -17.40
CA GLU A 235 16.68 5.59 -17.68
C GLU A 235 15.38 4.77 -17.59
N ILE A 236 14.62 4.90 -16.48
CA ILE A 236 13.31 4.28 -16.31
C ILE A 236 12.32 4.82 -17.35
N GLN A 237 12.30 6.13 -17.56
CA GLN A 237 11.37 6.75 -18.49
C GLN A 237 11.61 6.31 -19.94
N LYS A 238 12.86 6.04 -20.34
CA LYS A 238 13.22 5.53 -21.66
C LYS A 238 12.72 4.10 -21.88
N LYS A 239 12.67 3.25 -20.84
CA LYS A 239 12.13 1.88 -20.93
C LYS A 239 10.69 1.86 -21.46
N PHE A 240 9.88 2.86 -21.09
CA PHE A 240 8.50 2.94 -21.57
C PHE A 240 8.40 3.15 -23.09
N GLY A 241 9.34 3.85 -23.73
CA GLY A 241 9.20 4.29 -25.11
C GLY A 241 7.82 4.92 -25.35
N ASP A 242 7.06 4.34 -26.28
CA ASP A 242 5.68 4.74 -26.56
C ASP A 242 4.59 3.95 -25.82
N TYR A 243 4.96 2.93 -25.04
CA TYR A 243 4.02 2.11 -24.30
C TYR A 243 3.36 2.91 -23.17
N GLN A 244 2.09 2.59 -22.92
CA GLN A 244 1.33 3.16 -21.81
C GLN A 244 1.58 2.42 -20.49
N TRP A 245 1.92 1.15 -20.57
CA TRP A 245 2.09 0.26 -19.42
C TRP A 245 3.37 -0.54 -19.59
N LEU A 246 4.07 -0.77 -18.49
CA LEU A 246 5.13 -1.75 -18.38
C LEU A 246 4.88 -2.66 -17.17
N PRO A 247 5.40 -3.90 -17.18
CA PRO A 247 5.51 -4.69 -15.96
C PRO A 247 6.23 -3.87 -14.88
N ALA A 248 5.78 -3.99 -13.63
CA ALA A 248 6.42 -3.29 -12.52
C ALA A 248 7.85 -3.81 -12.28
N GLU A 249 8.77 -2.90 -12.01
CA GLU A 249 10.10 -3.23 -11.51
C GLU A 249 10.29 -2.51 -10.17
N PRO A 250 10.99 -3.09 -9.17
CA PRO A 250 11.20 -2.47 -7.85
C PRO A 250 11.62 -1.00 -7.92
N ALA A 251 12.60 -0.67 -8.78
CA ALA A 251 13.08 0.70 -8.97
C ALA A 251 12.02 1.71 -9.45
N MET A 252 10.95 1.26 -10.13
CA MET A 252 9.82 2.12 -10.49
C MET A 252 8.91 2.39 -9.29
N LEU A 253 8.81 1.44 -8.37
CA LEU A 253 7.96 1.50 -7.18
C LEU A 253 8.61 2.31 -6.05
N ASP A 254 9.93 2.54 -6.10
CA ASP A 254 10.68 3.39 -5.18
C ASP A 254 10.47 4.91 -5.40
N ILE A 255 9.57 5.28 -6.31
CA ILE A 255 9.35 6.66 -6.74
C ILE A 255 7.92 7.10 -6.39
N PRO A 256 7.75 8.05 -5.45
CA PRO A 256 6.44 8.61 -5.12
C PRO A 256 5.69 9.15 -6.33
N GLY A 257 4.37 8.99 -6.33
CA GLY A 257 3.51 9.37 -7.45
C GLY A 257 3.47 8.34 -8.59
N CYS A 258 4.13 7.18 -8.43
CA CYS A 258 4.07 6.09 -9.39
C CYS A 258 2.65 5.52 -9.43
N GLU A 259 1.99 5.60 -10.60
CA GLU A 259 0.65 5.05 -10.82
C GLU A 259 0.77 3.62 -11.36
N MET A 260 0.03 2.69 -10.79
CA MET A 260 0.00 1.29 -11.24
C MET A 260 -1.41 0.71 -11.27
N VAL A 261 -1.57 -0.44 -11.89
CA VAL A 261 -2.78 -1.26 -11.79
C VAL A 261 -2.47 -2.57 -11.09
N TRP A 262 -3.30 -2.91 -10.12
CA TRP A 262 -3.35 -4.19 -9.45
C TRP A 262 -4.47 -5.02 -10.06
N ILE A 263 -4.13 -6.17 -10.61
CA ILE A 263 -5.05 -7.06 -11.31
C ILE A 263 -5.11 -8.37 -10.54
N GLY A 264 -6.30 -8.73 -10.04
CA GLY A 264 -6.48 -10.01 -9.36
C GLY A 264 -6.12 -11.18 -10.29
N SER A 265 -5.35 -12.14 -9.77
CA SER A 265 -4.95 -13.33 -10.53
C SER A 265 -6.16 -14.08 -11.08
N SER A 266 -5.98 -14.84 -12.17
CA SER A 266 -7.03 -15.71 -12.70
C SER A 266 -7.29 -16.96 -11.87
N THR A 267 -6.41 -17.24 -10.90
CA THR A 267 -6.42 -18.42 -10.02
C THR A 267 -6.14 -17.99 -8.58
N ASP A 268 -6.68 -18.73 -7.60
CA ASP A 268 -6.30 -18.64 -6.18
C ASP A 268 -5.00 -19.40 -5.87
N ASN A 269 -4.58 -20.30 -6.76
CA ASN A 269 -3.41 -21.15 -6.54
C ASN A 269 -2.11 -20.35 -6.72
N LEU A 270 -1.36 -20.15 -5.62
CA LEU A 270 -0.06 -19.48 -5.66
C LEU A 270 0.99 -20.26 -6.45
N GLU A 271 1.01 -21.59 -6.40
CA GLU A 271 1.98 -22.42 -7.12
C GLU A 271 1.82 -22.27 -8.65
N GLU A 272 0.60 -22.11 -9.14
CA GLU A 272 0.33 -21.82 -10.56
C GLU A 272 0.88 -20.46 -11.02
N VAL A 273 1.05 -19.51 -10.09
CA VAL A 273 1.48 -18.13 -10.41
C VAL A 273 2.97 -17.93 -10.12
N LEU A 274 3.44 -18.41 -8.98
CA LEU A 274 4.80 -18.22 -8.47
C LEU A 274 5.71 -19.44 -8.70
N GLY A 275 5.19 -20.61 -9.06
CA GLY A 275 6.00 -21.80 -9.26
C GLY A 275 6.72 -22.21 -7.98
N GLU A 276 8.01 -22.55 -8.09
CA GLU A 276 8.83 -22.97 -6.94
C GLU A 276 8.96 -21.87 -5.86
N LEU A 277 8.83 -20.59 -6.23
CA LEU A 277 8.88 -19.46 -5.29
C LEU A 277 7.70 -19.46 -4.31
N SER A 278 6.55 -20.10 -4.62
CA SER A 278 5.45 -20.16 -3.66
C SER A 278 5.82 -20.94 -2.40
N ARG A 279 6.66 -21.96 -2.53
CA ARG A 279 7.12 -22.77 -1.39
C ARG A 279 8.09 -22.00 -0.51
N GLU A 280 9.01 -21.25 -1.12
CA GLU A 280 9.90 -20.34 -0.38
C GLU A 280 9.09 -19.31 0.41
N LEU A 281 8.07 -18.73 -0.23
CA LEU A 281 7.17 -17.79 0.43
C LEU A 281 6.44 -18.42 1.63
N GLU A 282 5.91 -19.64 1.49
CA GLU A 282 5.25 -20.37 2.57
C GLU A 282 6.20 -20.73 3.72
N GLU A 283 7.46 -21.06 3.42
CA GLU A 283 8.50 -21.37 4.42
C GLU A 283 8.91 -20.15 5.25
N ASP A 284 8.86 -18.94 4.66
CA ASP A 284 9.20 -17.68 5.31
C ASP A 284 8.10 -17.16 6.27
N VAL A 285 6.90 -17.75 6.24
CA VAL A 285 5.72 -17.32 7.03
C VAL A 285 5.81 -17.82 8.47
N ASP A 286 5.75 -16.88 9.42
CA ASP A 286 5.63 -17.18 10.85
C ASP A 286 4.20 -16.90 11.36
N HIS A 287 3.44 -17.97 11.62
CA HIS A 287 2.10 -17.87 12.18
C HIS A 287 2.05 -17.67 13.70
N GLU A 288 3.20 -17.68 14.38
CA GLU A 288 3.28 -17.42 15.82
C GLU A 288 3.52 -15.94 16.13
N VAL A 289 3.67 -15.08 15.10
CA VAL A 289 3.88 -13.64 15.25
C VAL A 289 2.72 -12.98 16.00
N THR A 290 3.05 -12.28 17.09
CA THR A 290 2.08 -11.55 17.90
C THR A 290 1.79 -10.17 17.31
N ALA A 291 0.61 -9.61 17.59
CA ALA A 291 0.29 -8.24 17.17
C ALA A 291 1.33 -7.20 17.65
N THR A 292 1.92 -7.40 18.83
CA THR A 292 3.00 -6.56 19.36
C THR A 292 4.28 -6.63 18.53
N GLU A 293 4.66 -7.83 18.07
CA GLU A 293 5.80 -7.99 17.16
C GLU A 293 5.51 -7.34 15.81
N VAL A 294 4.30 -7.52 15.26
CA VAL A 294 3.88 -6.83 14.03
C VAL A 294 4.05 -5.31 14.17
N MET A 295 3.57 -4.72 15.27
CA MET A 295 3.65 -3.28 15.52
C MET A 295 5.10 -2.80 15.62
N LYS A 296 5.95 -3.57 16.29
CA LYS A 296 7.38 -3.26 16.42
C LYS A 296 8.12 -3.33 15.09
N ASP A 297 7.83 -4.33 14.25
CA ASP A 297 8.51 -4.52 12.96
C ASP A 297 8.29 -3.35 12.01
N ILE A 298 7.09 -2.75 12.07
CA ILE A 298 6.71 -1.58 11.27
C ILE A 298 6.86 -0.26 12.02
N GLN A 299 7.46 -0.30 13.21
CA GLN A 299 7.75 0.84 14.08
C GLN A 299 6.54 1.68 14.52
N LEU A 300 5.33 1.11 14.46
CA LEU A 300 4.12 1.82 14.91
C LEU A 300 3.93 1.72 16.42
N ASP A 301 3.45 2.80 17.04
CA ASP A 301 3.10 2.84 18.46
C ASP A 301 1.75 2.12 18.73
N GLU A 302 1.76 1.06 19.53
CA GLU A 302 0.55 0.35 19.99
C GLU A 302 -0.49 1.27 20.63
N LYS A 303 -0.05 2.39 21.21
CA LYS A 303 -0.92 3.41 21.82
C LYS A 303 -1.51 4.36 20.80
N GLN A 304 -1.22 4.23 19.52
CA GLN A 304 -1.82 5.07 18.47
C GLN A 304 -2.66 4.24 17.50
N HIS A 305 -2.41 2.93 17.43
CA HIS A 305 -3.05 2.01 16.50
C HIS A 305 -3.68 0.82 17.25
N PRO A 306 -5.02 0.73 17.31
CA PRO A 306 -5.73 -0.46 17.72
C PRO A 306 -5.27 -1.71 16.96
N ILE A 307 -5.11 -2.80 17.72
CA ILE A 307 -4.53 -4.07 17.26
C ILE A 307 -5.57 -5.18 17.09
N GLN A 308 -6.84 -4.95 17.45
CA GLN A 308 -7.93 -5.92 17.37
C GLN A 308 -8.05 -6.56 15.97
N PRO A 309 -7.97 -5.80 14.87
CA PRO A 309 -8.06 -6.42 13.55
C PRO A 309 -6.90 -7.38 13.23
N LEU A 310 -5.74 -7.24 13.91
CA LEU A 310 -4.61 -8.18 13.82
C LEU A 310 -4.77 -9.39 14.74
N ILE A 311 -5.49 -9.26 15.86
CA ILE A 311 -5.62 -10.35 16.84
C ILE A 311 -6.73 -11.33 16.44
N ASP A 312 -7.94 -10.80 16.23
CA ASP A 312 -9.15 -11.62 16.04
C ASP A 312 -9.90 -11.29 14.74
N GLY A 313 -9.32 -10.40 13.91
CA GLY A 313 -9.90 -9.99 12.64
C GLY A 313 -11.19 -9.17 12.77
N GLN A 314 -11.51 -8.70 13.98
CA GLN A 314 -12.71 -7.91 14.23
C GLN A 314 -12.45 -6.41 14.10
N TRP A 315 -13.52 -5.69 13.78
CA TRP A 315 -13.51 -4.22 13.81
C TRP A 315 -13.28 -3.74 15.25
N PRO A 316 -12.43 -2.70 15.47
CA PRO A 316 -12.21 -2.16 16.81
C PRO A 316 -13.51 -1.60 17.39
N LYS A 317 -13.70 -1.77 18.70
CA LYS A 317 -14.80 -1.13 19.44
C LYS A 317 -14.29 0.13 20.13
N ALA A 318 -15.22 0.98 20.57
CA ALA A 318 -14.88 2.24 21.24
C ALA A 318 -14.02 2.05 22.51
N GLU A 319 -14.10 0.88 23.16
CA GLU A 319 -13.30 0.49 24.32
C GLU A 319 -11.85 0.10 23.98
N ASP A 320 -11.60 -0.20 22.70
CA ASP A 320 -10.28 -0.57 22.17
C ASP A 320 -9.47 0.63 21.68
N ALA A 321 -10.08 1.82 21.68
CA ALA A 321 -9.42 3.05 21.26
C ALA A 321 -8.30 3.40 22.25
N PRO A 322 -7.10 3.76 21.78
CA PRO A 322 -6.04 4.17 22.68
C PRO A 322 -6.46 5.38 23.52
N GLU A 323 -6.09 5.37 24.80
CA GLU A 323 -6.45 6.42 25.76
C GLU A 323 -6.08 7.80 25.20
N LYS A 324 -7.05 8.73 25.23
CA LYS A 324 -6.78 10.12 24.88
C LYS A 324 -5.75 10.65 25.88
N ASN A 325 -4.54 10.97 25.42
CA ASN A 325 -3.59 11.77 26.19
C ASN A 325 -4.22 13.14 26.46
N ASN A 326 -4.91 13.27 27.60
CA ASN A 326 -5.37 14.54 28.15
C ASN A 326 -4.16 15.24 28.79
N GLU A 327 -3.17 15.63 28.00
CA GLU A 327 -2.11 16.55 28.43
C GLU A 327 -2.46 17.97 27.98
N GLU A 328 -3.59 18.51 28.40
CA GLU A 328 -3.87 19.94 28.25
C GLU A 328 -4.89 20.46 29.26
N GLU A 329 -4.73 20.13 30.55
CA GLU A 329 -5.51 20.78 31.61
C GLU A 329 -4.76 20.73 32.95
N ASN A 330 -3.58 21.36 33.02
CA ASN A 330 -2.98 21.81 34.30
C ASN A 330 -1.86 22.84 34.06
N LYS A 331 -2.22 23.98 33.47
CA LYS A 331 -1.45 25.24 33.60
C LYS A 331 -2.40 26.42 33.76
N THR A 332 -3.23 26.38 34.79
CA THR A 332 -3.71 27.61 35.42
C THR A 332 -4.00 27.31 36.88
N GLU A 333 -3.09 27.73 37.76
CA GLU A 333 -3.39 28.43 39.01
C GLU A 333 -2.14 29.13 39.54
#